data_AF-A0AAP5QIM6-F1
#
_entry.id   AF-A0AAP5QIM6-F1
#
_cell.length_a   1.000
_cell.length_b   1.000
_cell.length_c   1.000
_cell.angle_alpha   90.00
_cell.angle_beta   90.00
_cell.angle_gamma   90.00
#
_symmetry.space_group_name_H-M   'P 1'
#
loop_
_entity.id
_entity.type
_entity.pdbx_description
1 polymer ?
#
loop_
_entity_poly.entity_id
_entity_poly.type
_entity_poly.pdbx_seq_one_letter_code
_entity_poly.pdbx_strand_id
1 'polypeptide(L)'
;MKVQATGSGPVSVLTAVFNADDPLTRGKDRDYGESEIPALTAFVSTLWAELHSVDALPIRPCPHCNGGRGRFHTRANAYHAVPYSRCADCRRLYTRLTGTPIARLRFATKMPEFFRLLSQPLPLEEVSRRLGIDYGAISNWLMRFRQLIALNDPDGHWTPLVRLGLKYRPQGTCTRCGYEGQLNNGGFSVDNRRQVKCPSCGCHWPLNVNSNSSAVAVVVVNDLALNAAERRCRAGLDAPDLPRVEAGSVTTEPRITPAVVPAPPVAPFDAGRFDFGGPLRQNSHLPCRWAEDKELTKFLRRHVDEVLSVSVDPPPCPHCGHDDTRLASASRADSPLPQFQCRACARLYSRATRTPLANMLRKDIAYGILPLLSQHRPLADAAGQLGTTPEVVKAWVRRFREWLLVLDPAGNYEKRVRLGLKAPWPMMDCPHCLKRVEARSHGFKRTRKRTAAEIRRRLFRCTGCSGFFDVSVDVL
;
A
#
# COMPACT_ATOMS: atom_id res chain seq x y z
N MET A 1 56.81 -30.49 14.43
CA MET A 1 56.50 -29.60 13.29
C MET A 1 55.19 -28.90 13.57
N LYS A 2 55.21 -27.58 13.76
CA LYS A 2 54.02 -26.74 13.94
C LYS A 2 53.32 -26.62 12.58
N VAL A 3 52.11 -27.12 12.46
CA VAL A 3 51.25 -26.84 11.30
C VAL A 3 50.43 -25.61 11.64
N GLN A 4 50.80 -24.49 11.02
CA GLN A 4 50.05 -23.24 11.01
C GLN A 4 48.73 -23.46 10.26
N ALA A 5 47.60 -23.23 10.92
CA ALA A 5 46.31 -23.07 10.26
C ALA A 5 46.25 -21.66 9.68
N THR A 6 46.35 -21.58 8.36
CA THR A 6 46.22 -20.37 7.56
C THR A 6 44.76 -20.13 7.18
N GLY A 7 44.34 -18.87 7.27
CA GLY A 7 43.35 -18.30 6.35
C GLY A 7 41.87 -18.45 6.71
N SER A 8 41.40 -17.67 7.67
CA SER A 8 40.00 -17.22 7.69
C SER A 8 39.75 -16.31 6.47
N GLY A 9 39.21 -16.89 5.40
CA GLY A 9 38.70 -16.11 4.27
C GLY A 9 37.56 -15.17 4.73
N PRO A 10 37.35 -14.03 4.07
CA PRO A 10 36.25 -13.13 4.40
C PRO A 10 34.92 -13.88 4.21
N VAL A 11 34.16 -14.02 5.28
CA VAL A 11 32.77 -14.49 5.21
C VAL A 11 32.00 -13.48 4.37
N SER A 12 31.66 -13.84 3.13
CA SER A 12 30.81 -13.03 2.27
C SER A 12 29.50 -12.75 2.99
N VAL A 13 29.29 -11.52 3.44
CA VAL A 13 28.06 -11.13 4.13
C VAL A 13 26.91 -11.19 3.13
N LEU A 14 26.05 -12.20 3.30
CA LEU A 14 24.83 -12.37 2.52
C LEU A 14 23.94 -11.14 2.69
N THR A 15 23.77 -10.37 1.61
CA THR A 15 23.11 -9.06 1.65
C THR A 15 21.81 -9.10 0.84
N ALA A 16 20.67 -8.86 1.49
CA ALA A 16 19.37 -8.78 0.81
C ALA A 16 19.10 -7.36 0.29
N VAL A 17 18.45 -7.25 -0.88
CA VAL A 17 18.01 -5.96 -1.43
C VAL A 17 16.50 -5.83 -1.26
N PHE A 18 16.02 -4.71 -0.75
CA PHE A 18 14.61 -4.41 -0.52
C PHE A 18 14.20 -3.16 -1.29
N ASN A 19 12.94 -3.06 -1.70
CA ASN A 19 12.41 -1.83 -2.29
C ASN A 19 11.78 -0.94 -1.19
N ALA A 20 12.10 0.36 -1.21
CA ALA A 20 11.55 1.34 -0.29
C ALA A 20 10.02 1.51 -0.42
N ASP A 21 9.42 1.15 -1.56
CA ASP A 21 7.98 1.27 -1.79
C ASP A 21 7.17 0.10 -1.23
N ASP A 22 7.79 -1.07 -1.05
CA ASP A 22 7.12 -2.29 -0.59
C ASP A 22 6.63 -2.15 0.86
N PRO A 23 5.33 -2.26 1.14
CA PRO A 23 4.84 -2.10 2.50
C PRO A 23 5.36 -3.23 3.40
N LEU A 24 5.90 -2.87 4.57
CA LEU A 24 6.30 -3.85 5.60
C LEU A 24 5.10 -4.32 6.43
N THR A 25 4.03 -3.54 6.44
CA THR A 25 2.80 -3.78 7.18
C THR A 25 1.62 -3.41 6.28
N ARG A 26 0.60 -4.27 6.25
CA ARG A 26 -0.62 -4.01 5.49
C ARG A 26 -1.29 -2.73 5.99
N GLY A 27 -1.59 -1.82 5.06
CA GLY A 27 -2.34 -0.59 5.33
C GLY A 27 -3.69 -0.60 4.62
N LYS A 28 -4.60 0.29 5.01
CA LYS A 28 -5.95 0.41 4.42
C LYS A 28 -5.93 0.69 2.91
N ASP A 29 -4.87 1.36 2.42
CA ASP A 29 -4.71 1.81 1.03
C ASP A 29 -3.47 1.24 0.33
N ARG A 30 -2.77 0.27 0.93
CA ARG A 30 -1.54 -0.32 0.38
C ARG A 30 -1.53 -1.82 0.56
N ASP A 31 -1.66 -2.52 -0.56
CA ASP A 31 -1.43 -3.96 -0.63
C ASP A 31 0.06 -4.26 -0.85
N TYR A 32 0.47 -5.48 -0.51
CA TYR A 32 1.84 -5.92 -0.76
C TYR A 32 2.09 -6.09 -2.27
N GLY A 33 3.25 -5.66 -2.73
CA GLY A 33 3.67 -5.84 -4.12
C GLY A 33 3.75 -7.33 -4.51
N GLU A 34 3.56 -7.61 -5.79
CA GLU A 34 3.69 -8.95 -6.38
C GLU A 34 5.06 -9.17 -7.06
N SER A 35 6.04 -8.33 -6.73
CA SER A 35 7.37 -8.33 -7.36
C SER A 35 8.13 -9.63 -7.05
N GLU A 36 8.13 -10.52 -8.01
CA GLU A 36 8.84 -11.80 -7.99
C GLU A 36 10.24 -11.66 -8.62
N ILE A 37 11.19 -12.48 -8.18
CA ILE A 37 12.47 -12.73 -8.88
C ILE A 37 12.34 -14.06 -9.64
N PRO A 38 12.11 -14.04 -10.98
CA PRO A 38 11.83 -15.26 -11.73
C PRO A 38 12.96 -16.29 -11.69
N ALA A 39 14.22 -15.82 -11.58
CA ALA A 39 15.39 -16.69 -11.50
C ALA A 39 15.39 -17.57 -10.24
N LEU A 40 15.01 -17.01 -9.07
CA LEU A 40 14.90 -17.78 -7.83
C LEU A 40 13.75 -18.80 -7.93
N THR A 41 12.61 -18.38 -8.47
CA THR A 41 11.47 -19.28 -8.69
C THR A 41 11.84 -20.43 -9.61
N ALA A 42 12.55 -20.17 -10.71
CA ALA A 42 12.99 -21.19 -11.66
C ALA A 42 13.99 -22.17 -11.01
N PHE A 43 14.92 -21.67 -10.19
CA PHE A 43 15.87 -22.49 -9.43
C PHE A 43 15.13 -23.44 -8.47
N VAL A 44 14.25 -22.92 -7.62
CA VAL A 44 13.50 -23.73 -6.65
C VAL A 44 12.55 -24.69 -7.35
N SER A 45 11.93 -24.26 -8.46
CA SER A 45 11.07 -25.13 -9.29
C SER A 45 11.84 -26.29 -9.89
N THR A 46 13.07 -26.07 -10.34
CA THR A 46 13.95 -27.12 -10.87
C THR A 46 14.30 -28.14 -9.78
N LEU A 47 14.70 -27.68 -8.58
CA LEU A 47 14.97 -28.56 -7.45
C LEU A 47 13.73 -29.38 -7.07
N TRP A 48 12.56 -28.74 -7.04
CA TRP A 48 11.30 -29.40 -6.75
C TRP A 48 10.98 -30.49 -7.79
N ALA A 49 11.12 -30.17 -9.08
CA ALA A 49 10.89 -31.08 -10.19
C ALA A 49 11.86 -32.27 -10.17
N GLU A 50 13.15 -32.07 -9.86
CA GLU A 50 14.12 -33.15 -9.75
C GLU A 50 13.75 -34.13 -8.62
N LEU A 51 13.33 -33.61 -7.47
CA LEU A 51 12.96 -34.40 -6.30
C LEU A 51 11.61 -35.12 -6.48
N HIS A 52 10.72 -34.59 -7.31
CA HIS A 52 9.43 -35.18 -7.66
C HIS A 52 9.42 -35.87 -9.03
N SER A 53 10.59 -36.07 -9.65
CA SER A 53 10.67 -36.73 -10.95
C SER A 53 10.14 -38.16 -10.86
N VAL A 54 9.36 -38.54 -11.86
CA VAL A 54 8.87 -39.90 -12.07
C VAL A 54 9.94 -40.82 -12.65
N ASP A 55 11.09 -40.27 -13.03
CA ASP A 55 12.21 -41.01 -13.60
C ASP A 55 12.94 -41.82 -12.54
N ALA A 56 13.08 -43.11 -12.83
CA ALA A 56 13.78 -44.07 -11.97
C ALA A 56 15.30 -43.84 -11.91
N LEU A 57 15.87 -43.11 -12.87
CA LEU A 57 17.31 -42.89 -13.04
C LEU A 57 17.64 -41.38 -13.10
N PRO A 58 18.84 -40.95 -12.66
CA PRO A 58 19.85 -41.75 -11.96
C PRO A 58 19.41 -42.10 -10.53
N ILE A 59 19.87 -43.25 -10.03
CA ILE A 59 19.62 -43.66 -8.64
C ILE A 59 20.57 -42.89 -7.72
N ARG A 60 20.01 -42.12 -6.81
CA ARG A 60 20.78 -41.32 -5.84
C ARG A 60 21.43 -42.25 -4.79
N PRO A 61 22.59 -41.88 -4.20
CA PRO A 61 23.16 -42.57 -3.06
C PRO A 61 22.15 -42.74 -1.93
N CYS A 62 22.25 -43.83 -1.19
CA CYS A 62 21.28 -44.12 -0.14
C CYS A 62 21.38 -43.08 0.99
N PRO A 63 20.29 -42.37 1.34
CA PRO A 63 20.32 -41.34 2.39
C PRO A 63 20.52 -41.90 3.80
N HIS A 64 20.45 -43.22 4.00
CA HIS A 64 20.65 -43.86 5.32
C HIS A 64 22.10 -44.29 5.58
N CYS A 65 22.84 -44.68 4.55
CA CYS A 65 24.20 -45.22 4.69
C CYS A 65 25.21 -44.64 3.69
N ASN A 66 24.78 -43.67 2.87
CA ASN A 66 25.53 -43.05 1.78
C ASN A 66 26.08 -44.02 0.71
N GLY A 67 25.61 -45.27 0.69
CA GLY A 67 26.04 -46.29 -0.27
C GLY A 67 25.53 -46.01 -1.68
N GLY A 68 26.41 -46.07 -2.67
CA GLY A 68 26.07 -45.84 -4.09
C GLY A 68 25.36 -47.00 -4.79
N ARG A 69 25.22 -48.16 -4.14
CA ARG A 69 24.65 -49.39 -4.73
C ARG A 69 23.14 -49.48 -4.56
N GLY A 70 22.44 -48.46 -5.05
CA GLY A 70 20.97 -48.45 -5.11
C GLY A 70 20.45 -49.25 -6.31
N ARG A 71 19.37 -50.01 -6.12
CA ARG A 71 18.64 -50.68 -7.20
C ARG A 71 17.24 -50.12 -7.29
N PHE A 72 16.76 -49.92 -8.51
CA PHE A 72 15.37 -49.56 -8.75
C PHE A 72 14.44 -50.66 -8.21
N HIS A 73 13.38 -50.28 -7.50
CA HIS A 73 12.45 -51.21 -6.88
C HIS A 73 11.03 -51.09 -7.47
N THR A 74 10.48 -49.87 -7.53
CA THR A 74 9.08 -49.66 -7.96
C THR A 74 8.93 -48.34 -8.71
N ARG A 75 8.15 -48.34 -9.80
CA ARG A 75 7.85 -47.14 -10.60
C ARG A 75 6.88 -46.23 -9.85
N ALA A 76 6.87 -44.94 -10.23
CA ALA A 76 5.79 -44.06 -9.81
C ALA A 76 4.43 -44.60 -10.31
N ASN A 77 3.39 -44.47 -9.48
CA ASN A 77 2.04 -44.90 -9.77
C ASN A 77 1.02 -43.99 -9.05
N ALA A 78 -0.28 -44.29 -9.18
CA ALA A 78 -1.34 -43.47 -8.59
C ALA A 78 -1.25 -43.32 -7.06
N TYR A 79 -0.65 -44.29 -6.36
CA TYR A 79 -0.48 -44.27 -4.90
C TYR A 79 0.88 -43.71 -4.47
N HIS A 80 1.89 -43.80 -5.34
CA HIS A 80 3.25 -43.39 -5.08
C HIS A 80 3.74 -42.48 -6.20
N ALA A 81 3.67 -41.16 -5.98
CA ALA A 81 4.02 -40.16 -6.98
C ALA A 81 5.49 -40.17 -7.43
N VAL A 82 6.39 -40.83 -6.68
CA VAL A 82 7.82 -40.93 -7.00
C VAL A 82 8.32 -42.38 -6.93
N PRO A 83 9.34 -42.76 -7.74
CA PRO A 83 9.91 -44.10 -7.71
C PRO A 83 10.58 -44.45 -6.38
N TYR A 84 10.57 -45.75 -6.05
CA TYR A 84 11.32 -46.31 -4.93
C TYR A 84 12.59 -46.99 -5.40
N SER A 85 13.66 -46.82 -4.63
CA SER A 85 14.92 -47.54 -4.74
C SER A 85 15.19 -48.32 -3.46
N ARG A 86 15.89 -49.45 -3.59
CA ARG A 86 16.36 -50.26 -2.47
C ARG A 86 17.88 -50.24 -2.43
N CYS A 87 18.45 -49.88 -1.28
CA CYS A 87 19.89 -49.92 -1.10
C CYS A 87 20.37 -51.38 -0.96
N ALA A 88 21.43 -51.77 -1.66
CA ALA A 88 22.02 -53.10 -1.49
C ALA A 88 22.72 -53.27 -0.13
N ASP A 89 23.28 -52.19 0.42
CA ASP A 89 24.10 -52.21 1.64
C ASP A 89 23.23 -52.28 2.90
N CYS A 90 22.36 -51.28 3.11
CA CYS A 90 21.50 -51.23 4.31
C CYS A 90 20.11 -51.86 4.11
N ARG A 91 19.79 -52.34 2.90
CA ARG A 91 18.52 -52.99 2.51
C ARG A 91 17.25 -52.16 2.66
N ARG A 92 17.35 -50.89 3.10
CA ARG A 92 16.22 -49.96 3.28
C ARG A 92 15.70 -49.44 1.94
N LEU A 93 14.39 -49.20 1.91
CA LEU A 93 13.72 -48.50 0.82
C LEU A 93 13.83 -46.99 1.00
N TYR A 94 14.05 -46.29 -0.09
CA TYR A 94 14.11 -44.84 -0.12
C TYR A 94 13.61 -44.30 -1.45
N THR A 95 13.21 -43.04 -1.45
CA THR A 95 12.81 -42.26 -2.62
C THR A 95 13.76 -41.09 -2.79
N ARG A 96 13.66 -40.35 -3.90
CA ARG A 96 14.38 -39.07 -4.09
C ARG A 96 14.08 -38.05 -2.99
N LEU A 97 12.91 -38.13 -2.35
CA LEU A 97 12.51 -37.28 -1.23
C LEU A 97 13.08 -37.75 0.11
N THR A 98 13.58 -38.98 0.22
CA THR A 98 14.05 -39.51 1.50
C THR A 98 15.34 -38.80 1.92
N GLY A 99 15.37 -38.29 3.14
CA GLY A 99 16.51 -37.52 3.67
C GLY A 99 16.58 -36.07 3.18
N THR A 100 15.63 -35.61 2.35
CA THR A 100 15.61 -34.21 1.91
C THR A 100 14.78 -33.34 2.85
N PRO A 101 15.04 -32.01 2.89
CA PRO A 101 14.28 -31.09 3.73
C PRO A 101 12.78 -31.08 3.44
N ILE A 102 12.38 -31.38 2.20
CA ILE A 102 10.98 -31.38 1.76
C ILE A 102 10.29 -32.75 1.90
N ALA A 103 10.95 -33.73 2.52
CA ALA A 103 10.33 -35.02 2.81
C ALA A 103 9.04 -34.85 3.63
N ARG A 104 7.98 -35.55 3.21
CA ARG A 104 6.65 -35.59 3.86
C ARG A 104 5.96 -34.23 3.94
N LEU A 105 6.35 -33.28 3.09
CA LEU A 105 5.70 -31.99 3.01
C LEU A 105 4.31 -32.14 2.36
N ARG A 106 3.28 -31.55 2.98
CA ARG A 106 1.88 -31.65 2.54
C ARG A 106 1.56 -30.55 1.51
N PHE A 107 0.43 -30.68 0.81
CA PHE A 107 -0.07 -29.68 -0.15
C PHE A 107 0.90 -29.37 -1.31
N ALA A 108 1.47 -30.41 -1.92
CA ALA A 108 2.35 -30.30 -3.09
C ALA A 108 1.77 -29.44 -4.22
N THR A 109 0.44 -29.44 -4.40
CA THR A 109 -0.25 -28.65 -5.43
C THR A 109 -0.14 -27.13 -5.24
N LYS A 110 0.12 -26.65 -4.02
CA LYS A 110 0.27 -25.21 -3.70
C LYS A 110 1.72 -24.72 -3.79
N MET A 111 2.66 -25.61 -4.09
CA MET A 111 4.09 -25.31 -4.15
C MET A 111 4.47 -24.30 -5.23
N PRO A 112 3.96 -24.38 -6.48
CA PRO A 112 4.33 -23.43 -7.52
C PRO A 112 4.03 -21.98 -7.12
N GLU A 113 2.86 -21.74 -6.48
CA GLU A 113 2.51 -20.42 -5.98
C GLU A 113 3.40 -20.00 -4.81
N PHE A 114 3.71 -20.93 -3.89
CA PHE A 114 4.64 -20.64 -2.79
C PHE A 114 6.04 -20.24 -3.29
N PHE A 115 6.54 -20.82 -4.39
CA PHE A 115 7.85 -20.48 -4.96
C PHE A 115 7.92 -19.02 -5.40
N ARG A 116 6.87 -18.53 -6.06
CA ARG A 116 6.74 -17.12 -6.49
C ARG A 116 6.84 -16.17 -5.29
N LEU A 117 6.29 -16.58 -4.15
CA LEU A 117 6.25 -15.77 -2.92
C LEU A 117 7.59 -15.74 -2.15
N LEU A 118 8.51 -16.68 -2.37
CA LEU A 118 9.79 -16.75 -1.64
C LEU A 118 10.64 -15.48 -1.81
N SER A 119 10.59 -14.87 -3.00
CA SER A 119 11.34 -13.65 -3.33
C SER A 119 10.67 -12.37 -2.84
N GLN A 120 9.42 -12.43 -2.38
CA GLN A 120 8.64 -11.26 -1.99
C GLN A 120 8.87 -10.94 -0.51
N PRO A 121 9.01 -9.66 -0.11
CA PRO A 121 9.18 -9.26 1.29
C PRO A 121 7.85 -9.28 2.07
N LEU A 122 7.15 -10.41 2.06
CA LEU A 122 5.85 -10.59 2.71
C LEU A 122 5.97 -11.11 4.15
N PRO A 123 5.04 -10.74 5.04
CA PRO A 123 4.84 -11.48 6.29
C PRO A 123 4.16 -12.84 6.02
N LEU A 124 4.43 -13.83 6.87
CA LEU A 124 3.90 -15.19 6.68
C LEU A 124 2.38 -15.28 6.85
N GLU A 125 1.78 -14.36 7.61
CA GLU A 125 0.34 -14.23 7.77
C GLU A 125 -0.34 -13.92 6.43
N GLU A 126 0.30 -13.10 5.60
CA GLU A 126 -0.22 -12.77 4.28
C GLU A 126 -0.11 -13.97 3.32
N VAL A 127 1.01 -14.71 3.36
CA VAL A 127 1.17 -15.94 2.58
C VAL A 127 0.16 -17.01 3.02
N SER A 128 -0.05 -17.15 4.32
CA SER A 128 -1.08 -18.04 4.90
C SER A 128 -2.47 -17.70 4.35
N ARG A 129 -2.82 -16.41 4.29
CA ARG A 129 -4.08 -15.93 3.71
C ARG A 129 -4.19 -16.21 2.21
N ARG A 130 -3.14 -15.91 1.42
CA ARG A 130 -3.13 -16.10 -0.05
C ARG A 130 -3.24 -17.58 -0.43
N LEU A 131 -2.52 -18.45 0.27
CA LEU A 131 -2.52 -19.87 -0.01
C LEU A 131 -3.64 -20.62 0.70
N GLY A 132 -4.30 -20.06 1.70
CA GLY A 132 -5.28 -20.76 2.53
C GLY A 132 -4.67 -21.95 3.25
N ILE A 133 -3.52 -21.74 3.90
CA ILE A 133 -2.75 -22.73 4.67
C ILE A 133 -2.44 -22.12 6.04
N ASP A 134 -2.40 -22.92 7.09
CA ASP A 134 -2.09 -22.42 8.42
C ASP A 134 -0.67 -21.83 8.52
N TYR A 135 -0.51 -20.82 9.38
CA TYR A 135 0.76 -20.12 9.60
C TYR A 135 1.90 -21.08 9.98
N GLY A 136 1.62 -22.09 10.80
CA GLY A 136 2.61 -23.06 11.26
C GLY A 136 3.21 -23.87 10.11
N ALA A 137 2.36 -24.33 9.19
CA ALA A 137 2.78 -25.03 7.99
C ALA A 137 3.59 -24.14 7.05
N ILE A 138 3.16 -22.89 6.80
CA ILE A 138 3.92 -21.93 5.98
C ILE A 138 5.28 -21.61 6.61
N SER A 139 5.33 -21.43 7.93
CA SER A 139 6.59 -21.20 8.65
C SER A 139 7.54 -22.39 8.53
N ASN A 140 7.02 -23.61 8.65
CA ASN A 140 7.80 -24.83 8.43
C ASN A 140 8.23 -25.01 6.97
N TRP A 141 7.41 -24.60 5.99
CA TRP A 141 7.79 -24.60 4.58
C TRP A 141 8.96 -23.66 4.33
N LEU A 142 8.85 -22.39 4.76
CA LEU A 142 9.93 -21.41 4.58
C LEU A 142 11.26 -21.94 5.14
N MET A 143 11.26 -22.49 6.35
CA MET A 143 12.44 -23.08 6.97
C MET A 143 13.03 -24.22 6.14
N ARG A 144 12.20 -25.18 5.71
CA ARG A 144 12.64 -26.34 4.93
C ARG A 144 13.12 -25.97 3.53
N PHE A 145 12.49 -25.01 2.88
CA PHE A 145 12.91 -24.52 1.58
C PHE A 145 14.22 -23.74 1.68
N ARG A 146 14.45 -22.96 2.74
CA ARG A 146 15.77 -22.36 2.98
C ARG A 146 16.86 -23.38 3.24
N GLN A 147 16.56 -24.45 3.97
CA GLN A 147 17.49 -25.57 4.12
C GLN A 147 17.78 -26.22 2.76
N LEU A 148 16.75 -26.46 1.95
CA LEU A 148 16.90 -27.05 0.61
C LEU A 148 17.77 -26.18 -0.30
N ILE A 149 17.52 -24.87 -0.31
CA ILE A 149 18.31 -23.90 -1.09
C ILE A 149 19.76 -23.94 -0.62
N ALA A 150 20.03 -23.80 0.68
CA ALA A 150 21.39 -23.80 1.21
C ALA A 150 22.18 -25.08 0.88
N LEU A 151 21.52 -26.25 0.86
CA LEU A 151 22.16 -27.51 0.47
C LEU A 151 22.51 -27.60 -1.03
N ASN A 152 21.86 -26.80 -1.88
CA ASN A 152 22.05 -26.78 -3.34
C ASN A 152 22.63 -25.45 -3.85
N ASP A 153 23.11 -24.60 -2.93
CA ASP A 153 23.65 -23.27 -3.18
C ASP A 153 24.91 -23.08 -2.32
N PRO A 154 26.01 -23.80 -2.63
CA PRO A 154 27.24 -23.76 -1.82
C PRO A 154 27.86 -22.35 -1.77
N ASP A 155 27.62 -21.54 -2.80
CA ASP A 155 28.10 -20.16 -2.90
C ASP A 155 27.19 -19.14 -2.20
N GLY A 156 26.01 -19.57 -1.74
CA GLY A 156 25.05 -18.74 -1.02
C GLY A 156 24.38 -17.64 -1.86
N HIS A 157 24.36 -17.77 -3.19
CA HIS A 157 23.82 -16.77 -4.11
C HIS A 157 22.31 -16.56 -3.96
N TRP A 158 21.56 -17.64 -3.73
CA TRP A 158 20.09 -17.64 -3.69
C TRP A 158 19.53 -17.26 -2.33
N THR A 159 20.28 -17.50 -1.26
CA THR A 159 19.81 -17.25 0.11
C THR A 159 19.39 -15.78 0.37
N PRO A 160 20.15 -14.75 -0.02
CA PRO A 160 19.73 -13.35 0.12
C PRO A 160 18.51 -12.96 -0.73
N LEU A 161 18.20 -13.75 -1.76
CA LEU A 161 17.05 -13.51 -2.64
C LEU A 161 15.74 -14.04 -2.02
N VAL A 162 15.81 -14.88 -0.98
CA VAL A 162 14.64 -15.31 -0.19
C VAL A 162 14.27 -14.22 0.80
N ARG A 163 13.41 -13.30 0.38
CA ARG A 163 12.97 -12.14 1.19
C ARG A 163 11.74 -12.44 2.05
N LEU A 164 11.05 -13.55 1.78
CA LEU A 164 9.85 -13.94 2.51
C LEU A 164 10.12 -14.07 4.02
N GLY A 165 9.35 -13.32 4.81
CA GLY A 165 9.46 -13.33 6.26
C GLY A 165 10.68 -12.58 6.83
N LEU A 166 11.47 -11.87 6.00
CA LEU A 166 12.52 -10.99 6.51
C LEU A 166 11.93 -9.65 6.97
N LYS A 167 12.30 -9.20 8.17
CA LYS A 167 12.02 -7.85 8.65
C LYS A 167 13.33 -7.11 8.87
N TYR A 168 13.43 -5.91 8.30
CA TYR A 168 14.62 -5.08 8.41
C TYR A 168 14.35 -3.76 9.14
N ARG A 169 15.43 -3.16 9.64
CA ARG A 169 15.47 -1.80 10.19
C ARG A 169 16.60 -1.01 9.54
N PRO A 170 16.34 0.23 9.13
CA PRO A 170 17.39 1.09 8.60
C PRO A 170 18.38 1.48 9.70
N GLN A 171 19.65 1.58 9.33
CA GLN A 171 20.69 2.17 10.17
C GLN A 171 20.88 3.64 9.82
N GLY A 172 21.18 4.46 10.82
CA GLY A 172 21.56 5.84 10.59
C GLY A 172 21.59 6.68 11.86
N THR A 173 21.87 7.96 11.67
CA THR A 173 22.02 8.92 12.76
C THR A 173 20.84 9.89 12.79
N CYS A 174 20.27 10.11 13.97
CA CYS A 174 19.18 11.04 14.18
C CYS A 174 19.70 12.47 14.27
N THR A 175 19.28 13.33 13.35
CA THR A 175 19.69 14.75 13.31
C THR A 175 19.14 15.59 14.47
N ARG A 176 18.15 15.09 15.22
CA ARG A 176 17.53 15.82 16.33
C ARG A 176 18.19 15.57 17.68
N CYS A 177 18.54 14.32 17.98
CA CYS A 177 19.07 13.93 19.29
C CYS A 177 20.45 13.25 19.21
N GLY A 178 21.03 13.13 18.02
CA GLY A 178 22.35 12.51 17.81
C GLY A 178 22.37 10.99 17.97
N TYR A 179 21.23 10.32 18.19
CA TYR A 179 21.18 8.86 18.31
C TYR A 179 21.73 8.20 17.04
N GLU A 180 22.72 7.33 17.19
CA GLU A 180 23.32 6.54 16.12
C GLU A 180 23.00 5.06 16.34
N GLY A 181 22.51 4.38 15.29
CA GLY A 181 22.24 2.95 15.31
C GLY A 181 21.00 2.54 14.54
N GLN A 182 20.31 1.50 15.02
CA GLN A 182 19.11 0.98 14.37
C GLN A 182 17.91 1.91 14.59
N LEU A 183 17.27 2.32 13.49
CA LEU A 183 16.08 3.17 13.48
C LEU A 183 14.83 2.31 13.32
N ASN A 184 13.69 2.79 13.83
CA ASN A 184 12.41 2.13 13.62
C ASN A 184 11.80 2.52 12.27
N ASN A 185 11.01 1.63 11.67
CA ASN A 185 10.22 1.96 10.50
C ASN A 185 9.08 2.91 10.90
N GLY A 186 9.00 4.09 10.28
CA GLY A 186 8.06 5.17 10.59
C GLY A 186 6.81 5.21 9.70
N GLY A 187 6.62 4.21 8.82
CA GLY A 187 5.54 4.21 7.84
C GLY A 187 5.90 5.01 6.58
N PHE A 188 4.91 5.71 6.02
CA PHE A 188 5.08 6.52 4.80
C PHE A 188 4.63 7.96 5.04
N SER A 189 5.32 8.89 4.40
CA SER A 189 4.96 10.31 4.36
C SER A 189 3.76 10.57 3.46
N VAL A 190 3.22 11.80 3.55
CA VAL A 190 2.17 12.28 2.64
C VAL A 190 2.60 12.24 1.17
N ASP A 191 3.89 12.41 0.89
CA ASP A 191 4.49 12.34 -0.45
C ASP A 191 4.86 10.90 -0.84
N ASN A 192 4.31 9.91 -0.13
CA ASN A 192 4.50 8.49 -0.39
C ASN A 192 5.93 7.96 -0.15
N ARG A 193 6.84 8.76 0.43
CA ARG A 193 8.21 8.34 0.78
C ARG A 193 8.25 7.59 2.10
N ARG A 194 9.01 6.50 2.18
CA ARG A 194 9.25 5.75 3.42
C ARG A 194 9.82 6.66 4.50
N GLN A 195 9.32 6.51 5.72
CA GLN A 195 9.79 7.23 6.90
C GLN A 195 10.54 6.32 7.85
N VAL A 196 11.45 6.92 8.60
CA VAL A 196 12.12 6.33 9.75
C VAL A 196 11.73 7.09 11.01
N LYS A 197 11.75 6.37 12.14
CA LYS A 197 11.43 6.86 13.47
C LYS A 197 12.63 6.64 14.39
N CYS A 198 13.11 7.68 15.03
CA CYS A 198 14.14 7.55 16.06
C CYS A 198 13.56 6.81 17.28
N PRO A 199 14.21 5.75 17.80
CA PRO A 199 13.77 5.07 19.01
C PRO A 199 13.93 5.94 20.27
N SER A 200 14.93 6.83 20.31
CA SER A 200 15.24 7.66 21.48
C SER A 200 14.30 8.87 21.61
N CYS A 201 14.19 9.72 20.58
CA CYS A 201 13.40 10.95 20.65
C CYS A 201 12.03 10.88 19.98
N GLY A 202 11.70 9.77 19.30
CA GLY A 202 10.44 9.60 18.58
C GLY A 202 10.26 10.50 17.36
N CYS A 203 11.28 11.23 16.92
CA CYS A 203 11.24 12.06 15.71
C CYS A 203 11.06 11.17 14.47
N HIS A 204 10.26 11.63 13.49
CA HIS A 204 10.06 10.94 12.23
C HIS A 204 10.62 11.79 11.08
N TRP A 205 11.30 11.18 10.13
CA TRP A 205 11.77 11.85 8.91
C TRP A 205 11.75 10.90 7.72
N PRO A 206 11.71 11.39 6.47
CA PRO A 206 11.85 10.54 5.29
C PRO A 206 13.18 9.79 5.34
N LEU A 207 13.17 8.52 4.94
CA LEU A 207 14.39 7.77 4.66
C LEU A 207 15.09 8.50 3.51
N ASN A 208 16.16 9.22 3.83
CA ASN A 208 16.91 10.00 2.86
C ASN A 208 17.97 9.12 2.20
N VAL A 209 18.04 9.26 0.88
CA VAL A 209 19.13 8.81 0.04
C VAL A 209 20.22 9.85 0.20
N ASN A 210 21.38 9.51 0.75
CA ASN A 210 22.53 10.39 0.56
C ASN A 210 22.75 10.50 -0.95
N SER A 211 22.98 11.71 -1.46
CA SER A 211 23.05 12.04 -2.90
C SER A 211 24.06 11.21 -3.71
N ASN A 212 24.90 10.41 -3.05
CA ASN A 212 25.93 9.57 -3.68
C ASN A 212 25.63 8.06 -3.64
N SER A 213 24.54 7.60 -3.00
CA SER A 213 24.23 6.17 -2.90
C SER A 213 22.72 5.91 -3.04
N SER A 214 22.30 5.25 -4.12
CA SER A 214 20.90 4.87 -4.40
C SER A 214 20.28 3.85 -3.44
N ALA A 215 21.06 3.37 -2.46
CA ALA A 215 20.66 2.34 -1.52
C ALA A 215 21.03 2.73 -0.08
N VAL A 216 20.10 2.53 0.86
CA VAL A 216 20.30 2.77 2.29
C VAL A 216 20.58 1.46 3.01
N ALA A 217 21.65 1.41 3.81
CA ALA A 217 22.00 0.23 4.59
C ALA A 217 20.92 -0.10 5.63
N VAL A 218 20.54 -1.37 5.69
CA VAL A 218 19.57 -1.90 6.66
C VAL A 218 20.11 -3.15 7.32
N VAL A 219 19.65 -3.41 8.54
CA VAL A 219 19.91 -4.66 9.27
C VAL A 219 18.64 -5.48 9.28
N VAL A 220 18.77 -6.76 8.97
CA VAL A 220 17.68 -7.71 9.15
C VAL A 220 17.56 -8.02 10.64
N VAL A 221 16.47 -7.55 11.24
CA VAL A 221 16.23 -7.69 12.68
C VAL A 221 15.40 -8.92 13.01
N ASN A 222 14.70 -9.49 12.03
CA ASN A 222 13.90 -10.68 12.24
C ASN A 222 13.91 -11.55 10.99
N ASP A 223 14.28 -12.81 11.16
CA ASP A 223 14.27 -13.84 10.13
C ASP A 223 13.34 -14.97 10.60
N LEU A 224 12.15 -15.04 9.99
CA LEU A 224 11.14 -15.99 10.42
C LEU A 224 11.48 -17.45 10.13
N ALA A 225 12.43 -17.73 9.23
CA ALA A 225 12.93 -19.08 8.98
C ALA A 225 13.84 -19.54 10.13
N LEU A 226 14.75 -18.67 10.57
CA LEU A 226 15.61 -18.93 11.72
C LEU A 226 14.78 -19.09 13.00
N ASN A 227 13.79 -18.22 13.22
CA ASN A 227 12.88 -18.38 14.35
C ASN A 227 12.15 -19.73 14.34
N ALA A 228 11.82 -20.26 13.15
CA ALA A 228 11.19 -21.57 13.05
C ALA A 228 12.16 -22.71 13.42
N ALA A 229 13.42 -22.61 12.99
CA ALA A 229 14.47 -23.55 13.40
C ALA A 229 14.72 -23.49 14.91
N GLU A 230 14.85 -22.30 15.49
CA GLU A 230 15.01 -22.12 16.94
C GLU A 230 13.83 -22.69 17.74
N ARG A 231 12.59 -22.50 17.27
CA ARG A 231 11.40 -23.08 17.92
C ARG A 231 11.46 -24.61 17.94
N ARG A 232 11.99 -25.24 16.90
CA ARG A 232 12.17 -26.70 16.86
C ARG A 232 13.25 -27.16 17.82
N CYS A 233 14.39 -26.46 17.86
CA CYS A 233 15.45 -26.74 18.84
C CYS A 233 14.91 -26.68 20.28
N ARG A 234 14.14 -25.63 20.61
CA ARG A 234 13.51 -25.49 21.94
C ARG A 234 12.51 -26.60 22.26
N ALA A 235 11.90 -27.21 21.24
CA ALA A 235 11.01 -28.36 21.39
C ALA A 235 11.76 -29.71 21.44
N GLY A 236 13.10 -29.71 21.44
CA GLY A 236 13.92 -30.93 21.45
C GLY A 236 13.91 -31.69 20.12
N LEU A 237 13.51 -31.03 19.02
CA LEU A 237 13.47 -31.63 17.69
C LEU A 237 14.68 -31.17 16.87
N ASP A 238 15.19 -32.05 16.00
CA ASP A 238 16.21 -31.70 15.04
C ASP A 238 15.77 -30.49 14.18
N ALA A 239 16.66 -29.52 14.06
CA ALA A 239 16.48 -28.32 13.26
C ALA A 239 17.73 -28.05 12.42
N PRO A 240 17.57 -27.51 11.21
CA PRO A 240 18.70 -27.17 10.36
C PRO A 240 19.43 -25.92 10.85
N ASP A 241 20.75 -25.92 10.66
CA ASP A 241 21.53 -24.68 10.66
C ASP A 241 21.32 -23.97 9.32
N LEU A 242 20.76 -22.76 9.35
CA LEU A 242 20.38 -22.01 8.14
C LEU A 242 21.32 -20.81 7.99
N PRO A 243 21.81 -20.52 6.77
CA PRO A 243 22.62 -19.33 6.55
C PRO A 243 21.82 -18.06 6.88
N ARG A 244 22.45 -17.17 7.63
CA ARG A 244 21.84 -15.96 8.18
C ARG A 244 22.04 -14.79 7.23
N VAL A 245 20.97 -14.03 6.99
CA VAL A 245 21.03 -12.77 6.23
C VAL A 245 21.00 -11.65 7.27
N GLU A 246 22.14 -11.01 7.53
CA GLU A 246 22.27 -10.00 8.60
C GLU A 246 22.12 -8.58 8.09
N ALA A 247 22.59 -8.33 6.87
CA ALA A 247 22.62 -7.03 6.25
C ALA A 247 21.72 -6.99 5.01
N GLY A 248 21.29 -5.79 4.67
CA GLY A 248 20.60 -5.53 3.44
C GLY A 248 20.78 -4.10 2.99
N SER A 249 20.23 -3.80 1.83
CA SER A 249 20.09 -2.44 1.35
C SER A 249 18.66 -2.19 0.90
N VAL A 250 18.16 -0.99 1.15
CA VAL A 250 16.87 -0.53 0.63
C VAL A 250 17.14 0.37 -0.55
N THR A 251 16.75 -0.05 -1.74
CA THR A 251 16.75 0.80 -2.92
C THR A 251 15.54 1.71 -2.88
N THR A 252 15.81 2.99 -3.04
CA THR A 252 14.80 4.00 -3.30
C THR A 252 14.97 4.36 -4.77
N GLU A 253 14.24 3.69 -5.66
CA GLU A 253 14.18 4.21 -7.02
C GLU A 253 13.62 5.64 -6.94
N PRO A 254 14.25 6.62 -7.63
CA PRO A 254 13.55 7.87 -7.86
C PRO A 254 12.30 7.48 -8.63
N ARG A 255 11.14 7.59 -7.99
CA ARG A 255 9.85 7.47 -8.66
C ARG A 255 9.98 8.23 -9.98
N ILE A 256 9.82 7.54 -11.12
CA ILE A 256 9.49 8.22 -12.37
C ILE A 256 8.30 9.07 -11.97
N THR A 257 8.54 10.37 -11.84
CA THR A 257 7.50 11.36 -11.61
C THR A 257 6.45 10.96 -12.65
N PRO A 258 5.27 10.44 -12.26
CA PRO A 258 4.27 10.09 -13.25
C PRO A 258 4.19 11.33 -14.11
N ALA A 259 4.44 11.15 -15.44
CA ALA A 259 4.50 12.26 -16.38
C ALA A 259 3.40 13.20 -15.94
N VAL A 260 3.77 14.44 -15.59
CA VAL A 260 2.84 15.41 -15.00
C VAL A 260 1.66 15.39 -15.95
N VAL A 261 0.62 14.65 -15.58
CA VAL A 261 -0.66 14.74 -16.23
C VAL A 261 -0.94 16.20 -16.00
N PRO A 262 -0.97 17.05 -17.05
CA PRO A 262 -1.17 18.46 -16.86
C PRO A 262 -2.36 18.53 -15.93
N ALA A 263 -2.13 19.11 -14.74
CA ALA A 263 -3.16 19.15 -13.73
C ALA A 263 -4.40 19.65 -14.47
N PRO A 264 -5.57 18.99 -14.31
CA PRO A 264 -6.79 19.61 -14.81
C PRO A 264 -6.76 21.06 -14.31
N PRO A 265 -7.21 22.04 -15.11
CA PRO A 265 -7.04 23.47 -14.85
C PRO A 265 -7.89 23.87 -13.64
N VAL A 266 -7.54 23.34 -12.48
CA VAL A 266 -8.02 23.72 -11.17
C VAL A 266 -7.05 24.80 -10.78
N ALA A 267 -7.57 26.02 -10.76
CA ALA A 267 -6.82 27.18 -10.31
C ALA A 267 -6.07 26.85 -9.00
N PRO A 268 -4.84 27.38 -8.81
CA PRO A 268 -4.08 27.20 -7.59
C PRO A 268 -4.96 27.42 -6.36
N PHE A 269 -4.73 26.65 -5.31
CA PHE A 269 -5.53 26.68 -4.07
C PHE A 269 -5.57 28.10 -3.48
N ASP A 270 -6.59 28.87 -3.85
CA ASP A 270 -6.74 30.25 -3.39
C ASP A 270 -7.06 30.28 -1.90
N ALA A 271 -6.25 31.02 -1.14
CA ALA A 271 -6.51 31.31 0.27
C ALA A 271 -7.89 31.98 0.49
N GLY A 272 -8.40 32.71 -0.50
CA GLY A 272 -9.74 33.30 -0.50
C GLY A 272 -10.89 32.27 -0.51
N ARG A 273 -10.61 30.97 -0.65
CA ARG A 273 -11.60 29.91 -0.50
C ARG A 273 -11.92 29.59 0.95
N PHE A 274 -11.17 30.08 1.93
CA PHE A 274 -11.34 29.76 3.35
C PHE A 274 -11.58 31.02 4.18
N ASP A 275 -12.62 30.99 5.01
CA ASP A 275 -12.85 32.01 6.04
C ASP A 275 -11.91 31.72 7.21
N PHE A 276 -10.81 32.47 7.31
CA PHE A 276 -9.87 32.35 8.42
C PHE A 276 -10.40 33.04 9.69
N GLY A 277 -11.46 33.83 9.64
CA GLY A 277 -12.17 34.33 10.80
C GLY A 277 -13.02 33.26 11.51
N GLY A 278 -13.43 32.23 10.78
CA GLY A 278 -14.23 31.10 11.27
C GLY A 278 -13.41 29.92 11.84
N PRO A 279 -14.06 29.03 12.60
CA PRO A 279 -13.42 27.81 13.08
C PRO A 279 -13.15 26.82 11.94
N LEU A 280 -11.86 26.55 11.70
CA LEU A 280 -11.40 25.60 10.66
C LEU A 280 -11.33 24.15 11.14
N ARG A 281 -11.67 23.86 12.40
CA ARG A 281 -11.64 22.52 12.98
C ARG A 281 -12.93 22.25 13.75
N GLN A 282 -13.39 21.01 13.69
CA GLN A 282 -14.59 20.53 14.37
C GLN A 282 -14.51 20.70 15.90
N ASN A 283 -13.33 20.52 16.50
CA ASN A 283 -13.13 20.65 17.95
C ASN A 283 -13.05 22.11 18.44
N SER A 284 -13.50 23.08 17.62
CA SER A 284 -13.61 24.46 18.05
C SER A 284 -14.85 24.64 18.91
N HIS A 285 -14.74 25.37 20.02
CA HIS A 285 -15.90 25.72 20.83
C HIS A 285 -16.72 26.89 20.25
N LEU A 286 -16.27 27.46 19.13
CA LEU A 286 -17.08 28.41 18.37
C LEU A 286 -17.97 27.64 17.39
N PRO A 287 -19.24 28.04 17.23
CA PRO A 287 -20.14 27.39 16.30
C PRO A 287 -19.53 27.45 14.89
N CYS A 288 -19.34 26.29 14.28
CA CYS A 288 -18.88 26.20 12.91
C CYS A 288 -20.01 26.65 12.00
N ARG A 289 -19.84 27.78 11.33
CA ARG A 289 -20.84 28.29 10.38
C ARG A 289 -20.74 27.45 9.11
N TRP A 290 -21.54 26.40 9.05
CA TRP A 290 -21.70 25.57 7.86
C TRP A 290 -22.61 26.31 6.88
N ALA A 291 -22.10 27.41 6.33
CA ALA A 291 -22.83 28.21 5.36
C ALA A 291 -22.86 27.46 4.03
N GLU A 292 -24.06 27.05 3.62
CA GLU A 292 -24.32 26.52 2.30
C GLU A 292 -24.25 27.65 1.26
N ASP A 293 -23.48 27.42 0.20
CA ASP A 293 -23.61 28.20 -1.03
C ASP A 293 -24.83 27.71 -1.81
N LYS A 294 -25.97 28.39 -1.61
CA LYS A 294 -27.25 28.04 -2.23
C LYS A 294 -27.21 28.10 -3.75
N GLU A 295 -26.36 28.95 -4.33
CA GLU A 295 -26.21 29.07 -5.79
C GLU A 295 -25.51 27.83 -6.35
N LEU A 296 -24.40 27.39 -5.73
CA LEU A 296 -23.75 26.13 -6.11
C LEU A 296 -24.71 24.95 -5.97
N THR A 297 -25.44 24.88 -4.86
CA THR A 297 -26.37 23.78 -4.59
C THR A 297 -27.53 23.76 -5.59
N LYS A 298 -28.10 24.93 -5.93
CA LYS A 298 -29.15 25.05 -6.95
C LYS A 298 -28.63 24.69 -8.34
N PHE A 299 -27.42 25.12 -8.69
CA PHE A 299 -26.77 24.79 -9.96
C PHE A 299 -26.59 23.28 -10.11
N LEU A 300 -26.00 22.62 -9.11
CA LEU A 300 -25.80 21.18 -9.12
C LEU A 300 -27.12 20.41 -9.08
N ARG A 301 -28.10 20.87 -8.27
CA ARG A 301 -29.42 20.24 -8.20
C ARG A 301 -30.09 20.19 -9.56
N ARG A 302 -30.11 21.31 -10.29
CA ARG A 302 -30.67 21.37 -11.65
C ARG A 302 -30.06 20.32 -12.58
N HIS A 303 -28.73 20.19 -12.57
CA HIS A 303 -28.05 19.22 -13.42
C HIS A 303 -28.24 17.77 -12.95
N VAL A 304 -28.33 17.53 -11.64
CA VAL A 304 -28.70 16.21 -11.10
C VAL A 304 -30.12 15.83 -11.54
N ASP A 305 -31.06 16.77 -11.49
CA ASP A 305 -32.45 16.56 -11.93
C ASP A 305 -32.53 16.28 -13.44
N GLU A 306 -31.74 16.97 -14.27
CA GLU A 306 -31.62 16.71 -15.71
C GLU A 306 -31.09 15.29 -15.99
N VAL A 307 -30.08 14.85 -15.23
CA VAL A 307 -29.45 13.52 -15.41
C VAL A 307 -30.32 12.38 -14.91
N LEU A 308 -31.02 12.59 -13.79
CA LEU A 308 -31.90 11.60 -13.17
C LEU A 308 -33.36 11.71 -13.66
N SER A 309 -33.60 12.53 -14.68
CA SER A 309 -34.93 12.73 -15.25
C SER A 309 -35.50 11.43 -15.86
N VAL A 310 -36.79 11.21 -15.60
CA VAL A 310 -37.59 10.13 -16.18
C VAL A 310 -38.25 10.50 -17.51
N SER A 311 -37.94 11.69 -18.06
CA SER A 311 -38.47 12.12 -19.37
C SER A 311 -38.06 11.12 -20.47
N VAL A 312 -39.04 10.78 -21.29
CA VAL A 312 -38.90 9.89 -22.45
C VAL A 312 -38.37 10.60 -23.70
N ASP A 313 -38.21 11.93 -23.64
CA ASP A 313 -37.63 12.70 -24.72
C ASP A 313 -36.13 12.37 -24.80
N PRO A 314 -35.57 12.04 -25.97
CA PRO A 314 -34.18 11.64 -26.07
C PRO A 314 -33.26 12.87 -26.12
N PRO A 315 -32.21 12.95 -25.29
CA PRO A 315 -31.19 13.99 -25.42
C PRO A 315 -30.22 13.67 -26.59
N PRO A 316 -29.38 14.62 -27.01
CA PRO A 316 -28.31 14.35 -27.98
C PRO A 316 -27.42 13.19 -27.54
N CYS A 317 -26.93 12.40 -28.49
CA CYS A 317 -26.11 11.24 -28.16
C CYS A 317 -24.79 11.66 -27.48
N PRO A 318 -24.48 11.20 -26.26
CA PRO A 318 -23.27 11.60 -25.55
C PRO A 318 -21.99 11.03 -26.20
N HIS A 319 -22.12 10.04 -27.09
CA HIS A 319 -20.99 9.40 -27.77
C HIS A 319 -20.52 10.13 -29.03
N CYS A 320 -21.45 10.62 -29.84
CA CYS A 320 -21.17 11.23 -31.15
C CYS A 320 -21.78 12.64 -31.33
N GLY A 321 -22.56 13.14 -30.38
CA GLY A 321 -23.19 14.47 -30.42
C GLY A 321 -24.37 14.60 -31.37
N HIS A 322 -24.84 13.50 -31.97
CA HIS A 322 -25.91 13.51 -32.96
C HIS A 322 -27.29 13.50 -32.30
N ASP A 323 -28.24 14.28 -32.85
CA ASP A 323 -29.58 14.45 -32.28
C ASP A 323 -30.58 13.36 -32.70
N ASP A 324 -30.29 12.62 -33.79
CA ASP A 324 -31.14 11.53 -34.27
C ASP A 324 -31.08 10.31 -33.33
N THR A 325 -31.93 10.35 -32.32
CA THR A 325 -31.98 9.47 -31.17
C THR A 325 -33.42 9.06 -30.91
N ARG A 326 -33.63 7.81 -30.48
CA ARG A 326 -34.96 7.28 -30.17
C ARG A 326 -35.01 6.69 -28.78
N LEU A 327 -36.19 6.70 -28.17
CA LEU A 327 -36.45 5.92 -26.95
C LEU A 327 -36.33 4.41 -27.27
N ALA A 328 -35.46 3.72 -26.54
CA ALA A 328 -35.30 2.27 -26.62
C ALA A 328 -36.15 1.57 -25.56
N SER A 329 -36.15 2.09 -24.33
CA SER A 329 -37.03 1.61 -23.26
C SER A 329 -37.32 2.70 -22.24
N ALA A 330 -38.57 2.75 -21.75
CA ALA A 330 -38.97 3.59 -20.62
C ALA A 330 -38.40 3.04 -19.28
N SER A 331 -38.49 3.83 -18.21
CA SER A 331 -38.03 3.41 -16.88
C SER A 331 -38.77 2.16 -16.38
N ARG A 332 -38.03 1.25 -15.76
CA ARG A 332 -38.54 0.00 -15.15
C ARG A 332 -37.98 -0.16 -13.75
N ALA A 333 -38.54 -1.08 -12.97
CA ALA A 333 -38.06 -1.39 -11.61
C ALA A 333 -36.55 -1.65 -11.56
N ASP A 334 -36.01 -2.39 -12.54
CA ASP A 334 -34.59 -2.74 -12.63
C ASP A 334 -33.72 -1.70 -13.36
N SER A 335 -34.34 -0.69 -13.98
CA SER A 335 -33.65 0.39 -14.69
C SER A 335 -34.43 1.69 -14.54
N PRO A 336 -34.15 2.48 -13.48
CA PRO A 336 -34.98 3.63 -13.12
C PRO A 336 -34.87 4.81 -14.10
N LEU A 337 -33.94 4.75 -15.06
CA LEU A 337 -33.78 5.78 -16.08
C LEU A 337 -34.13 5.23 -17.47
N PRO A 338 -34.84 6.01 -18.31
CA PRO A 338 -35.06 5.66 -19.70
C PRO A 338 -33.74 5.39 -20.45
N GLN A 339 -33.78 4.41 -21.35
CA GLN A 339 -32.69 4.12 -22.29
C GLN A 339 -33.03 4.64 -23.67
N PHE A 340 -32.02 5.19 -24.33
CA PHE A 340 -32.10 5.77 -25.66
C PHE A 340 -31.11 5.06 -26.58
N GLN A 341 -31.44 5.00 -27.86
CA GLN A 341 -30.56 4.50 -28.91
C GLN A 341 -30.28 5.60 -29.91
N CYS A 342 -28.98 5.85 -30.18
CA CYS A 342 -28.57 6.73 -31.27
C CYS A 342 -28.67 6.01 -32.60
N ARG A 343 -29.28 6.64 -33.62
CA ARG A 343 -29.38 6.04 -34.96
C ARG A 343 -28.09 6.15 -35.77
N ALA A 344 -27.26 7.16 -35.51
CA ALA A 344 -25.99 7.35 -36.19
C ALA A 344 -24.88 6.38 -35.73
N CYS A 345 -24.74 6.14 -34.42
CA CYS A 345 -23.70 5.25 -33.88
C CYS A 345 -24.23 3.92 -33.30
N ALA A 346 -25.55 3.69 -33.38
CA ALA A 346 -26.26 2.50 -32.88
C ALA A 346 -26.15 2.20 -31.37
N ARG A 347 -25.42 3.01 -30.59
CA ARG A 347 -25.17 2.76 -29.15
C ARG A 347 -26.39 3.08 -28.29
N LEU A 348 -26.59 2.24 -27.27
CA LEU A 348 -27.54 2.46 -26.18
C LEU A 348 -26.90 3.33 -25.09
N TYR A 349 -27.68 4.25 -24.55
CA TYR A 349 -27.25 5.14 -23.49
C TYR A 349 -28.44 5.63 -22.65
N SER A 350 -28.17 6.16 -21.47
CA SER A 350 -29.13 6.88 -20.63
C SER A 350 -28.67 8.33 -20.47
N ARG A 351 -29.52 9.19 -19.90
CA ARG A 351 -29.12 10.56 -19.49
C ARG A 351 -27.94 10.59 -18.52
N ALA A 352 -27.72 9.51 -17.78
CA ALA A 352 -26.56 9.36 -16.91
C ALA A 352 -25.27 8.94 -17.65
N THR A 353 -25.37 8.44 -18.88
CA THR A 353 -24.20 7.98 -19.64
C THR A 353 -23.22 9.13 -19.89
N ARG A 354 -21.93 8.89 -19.62
CA ARG A 354 -20.85 9.91 -19.62
C ARG A 354 -21.02 11.05 -18.61
N THR A 355 -21.94 10.91 -17.65
CA THR A 355 -21.99 11.77 -16.47
C THR A 355 -21.34 11.06 -15.28
N PRO A 356 -20.88 11.82 -14.27
CA PRO A 356 -20.32 11.21 -13.07
C PRO A 356 -21.30 10.33 -12.29
N LEU A 357 -22.61 10.46 -12.53
CA LEU A 357 -23.68 9.70 -11.87
C LEU A 357 -23.91 8.30 -12.46
N ALA A 358 -23.33 7.95 -13.61
CA ALA A 358 -23.55 6.66 -14.28
C ALA A 358 -23.24 5.46 -13.37
N ASN A 359 -22.07 5.49 -12.73
CA ASN A 359 -21.49 4.38 -11.97
C ASN A 359 -21.30 4.71 -10.48
N MET A 360 -22.12 5.63 -9.94
CA MET A 360 -22.06 5.98 -8.53
C MET A 360 -22.80 4.98 -7.65
N LEU A 361 -22.11 4.48 -6.63
CA LEU A 361 -22.69 3.74 -5.53
C LEU A 361 -23.45 4.70 -4.60
N ARG A 362 -24.54 4.21 -3.98
CA ARG A 362 -25.39 4.99 -3.06
C ARG A 362 -26.01 6.24 -3.70
N LYS A 363 -26.76 6.08 -4.81
CA LYS A 363 -27.46 7.21 -5.47
C LYS A 363 -28.48 7.90 -4.55
N ASP A 364 -28.91 7.24 -3.49
CA ASP A 364 -29.78 7.78 -2.43
C ASP A 364 -29.20 9.03 -1.75
N ILE A 365 -27.87 9.16 -1.68
CA ILE A 365 -27.23 10.33 -1.05
C ILE A 365 -26.99 11.51 -2.02
N ALA A 366 -27.37 11.39 -3.30
CA ALA A 366 -27.06 12.37 -4.34
C ALA A 366 -27.56 13.78 -4.00
N TYR A 367 -28.77 13.89 -3.45
CA TYR A 367 -29.35 15.18 -3.05
C TYR A 367 -28.85 15.67 -1.70
N GLY A 368 -28.57 14.74 -0.78
CA GLY A 368 -28.09 15.05 0.57
C GLY A 368 -26.69 15.66 0.56
N ILE A 369 -25.82 15.26 -0.38
CA ILE A 369 -24.45 15.75 -0.44
C ILE A 369 -24.31 17.15 -1.08
N LEU A 370 -25.25 17.59 -1.91
CA LEU A 370 -25.19 18.87 -2.62
C LEU A 370 -25.00 20.10 -1.70
N PRO A 371 -25.80 20.28 -0.63
CA PRO A 371 -25.60 21.40 0.30
C PRO A 371 -24.28 21.29 1.06
N LEU A 372 -23.72 20.08 1.19
CA LEU A 372 -22.49 19.85 1.95
C LEU A 372 -21.24 20.21 1.15
N LEU A 373 -21.28 20.17 -0.18
CA LEU A 373 -20.11 20.40 -1.04
C LEU A 373 -19.48 21.79 -0.80
N SER A 374 -20.30 22.82 -0.58
CA SER A 374 -19.85 24.18 -0.28
C SER A 374 -19.38 24.38 1.16
N GLN A 375 -19.72 23.46 2.07
CA GLN A 375 -19.41 23.60 3.48
C GLN A 375 -17.98 23.16 3.78
N HIS A 376 -17.25 23.97 4.54
CA HIS A 376 -15.92 23.59 5.02
C HIS A 376 -16.03 22.64 6.22
N ARG A 377 -16.09 21.34 5.93
CA ARG A 377 -16.28 20.28 6.92
C ARG A 377 -15.36 19.09 6.66
N PRO A 378 -14.96 18.34 7.70
CA PRO A 378 -14.25 17.08 7.49
C PRO A 378 -15.18 16.04 6.86
N LEU A 379 -14.60 15.17 6.02
CA LEU A 379 -15.35 14.11 5.33
C LEU A 379 -16.07 13.16 6.30
N ALA A 380 -15.50 12.93 7.49
CA ALA A 380 -16.10 12.07 8.50
C ALA A 380 -17.44 12.59 9.04
N ASP A 381 -17.54 13.91 9.16
CA ASP A 381 -18.74 14.57 9.67
C ASP A 381 -19.87 14.59 8.62
N ALA A 382 -19.53 14.86 7.36
CA ALA A 382 -20.48 14.68 6.25
C ALA A 382 -20.91 13.21 6.08
N ALA A 383 -20.00 12.26 6.30
CA ALA A 383 -20.32 10.84 6.25
C ALA A 383 -21.30 10.41 7.35
N GLY A 384 -21.12 10.91 8.58
CA GLY A 384 -22.07 10.72 9.67
C GLY A 384 -23.46 11.27 9.36
N GLN A 385 -23.53 12.47 8.78
CA GLN A 385 -24.81 13.07 8.38
C GLN A 385 -25.50 12.31 7.23
N LEU A 386 -24.75 11.73 6.31
CA LEU A 386 -25.27 11.01 5.15
C LEU A 386 -25.46 9.49 5.39
N GLY A 387 -25.19 9.00 6.61
CA GLY A 387 -25.30 7.57 6.93
C GLY A 387 -24.40 6.70 6.04
N THR A 388 -23.15 7.13 5.83
CA THR A 388 -22.21 6.47 4.92
C THR A 388 -20.78 6.53 5.45
N THR A 389 -19.80 6.04 4.68
CA THR A 389 -18.38 6.09 5.04
C THR A 389 -17.67 7.32 4.47
N PRO A 390 -16.60 7.83 5.11
CA PRO A 390 -15.82 8.96 4.60
C PRO A 390 -15.25 8.71 3.20
N GLU A 391 -14.94 7.47 2.85
CA GLU A 391 -14.42 7.06 1.54
C GLU A 391 -15.47 7.23 0.44
N VAL A 392 -16.73 6.91 0.73
CA VAL A 392 -17.85 7.15 -0.19
C VAL A 392 -18.00 8.66 -0.42
N VAL A 393 -18.07 9.47 0.64
CA VAL A 393 -18.15 10.93 0.51
C VAL A 393 -16.97 11.50 -0.28
N LYS A 394 -15.74 11.01 -0.05
CA LYS A 394 -14.55 11.41 -0.81
C LYS A 394 -14.69 11.14 -2.30
N ALA A 395 -15.17 9.96 -2.67
CA ALA A 395 -15.42 9.59 -4.06
C ALA A 395 -16.47 10.50 -4.70
N TRP A 396 -17.55 10.79 -3.96
CA TRP A 396 -18.60 11.71 -4.39
C TRP A 396 -18.09 13.14 -4.61
N VAL A 397 -17.34 13.70 -3.67
CA VAL A 397 -16.72 15.04 -3.79
C VAL A 397 -15.84 15.13 -5.03
N ARG A 398 -14.97 14.13 -5.26
CA ARG A 398 -14.08 14.10 -6.43
C ARG A 398 -14.89 14.15 -7.73
N ARG A 399 -15.89 13.28 -7.85
CA ARG A 399 -16.74 13.16 -9.06
C ARG A 399 -17.54 14.44 -9.34
N PHE A 400 -18.07 15.09 -8.31
CA PHE A 400 -18.76 16.37 -8.47
C PHE A 400 -17.80 17.49 -8.88
N ARG A 401 -16.57 17.53 -8.38
CA ARG A 401 -15.56 18.51 -8.82
C ARG A 401 -15.17 18.32 -10.28
N GLU A 402 -14.95 17.08 -10.70
CA GLU A 402 -14.75 16.73 -12.12
C GLU A 402 -15.94 17.18 -12.96
N TRP A 403 -17.17 16.98 -12.48
CA TRP A 403 -18.37 17.39 -13.19
C TRP A 403 -18.49 18.90 -13.34
N LEU A 404 -18.22 19.65 -12.27
CA LEU A 404 -18.30 21.11 -12.27
C LEU A 404 -17.37 21.73 -13.30
N LEU A 405 -16.20 21.14 -13.55
CA LEU A 405 -15.28 21.61 -14.60
C LEU A 405 -15.79 21.33 -16.01
N VAL A 406 -16.62 20.30 -16.20
CA VAL A 406 -17.30 20.03 -17.48
C VAL A 406 -18.46 21.00 -17.70
N LEU A 407 -19.23 21.28 -16.64
CA LEU A 407 -20.42 22.15 -16.68
C LEU A 407 -20.08 23.65 -16.70
N ASP A 408 -19.00 24.04 -16.01
CA ASP A 408 -18.47 25.40 -15.89
C ASP A 408 -16.95 25.36 -16.09
N PRO A 409 -16.47 25.39 -17.35
CA PRO A 409 -15.04 25.34 -17.66
C PRO A 409 -14.22 26.50 -17.07
N ALA A 410 -14.87 27.61 -16.69
CA ALA A 410 -14.22 28.73 -16.01
C ALA A 410 -13.93 28.44 -14.52
N GLY A 411 -14.45 27.34 -13.97
CA GLY A 411 -14.16 26.89 -12.60
C GLY A 411 -14.75 27.77 -11.50
N ASN A 412 -15.75 28.59 -11.81
CA ASN A 412 -16.41 29.47 -10.85
C ASN A 412 -17.19 28.73 -9.77
N TYR A 413 -17.74 27.57 -10.12
CA TYR A 413 -18.43 26.69 -9.18
C TYR A 413 -17.50 25.68 -8.51
N GLU A 414 -16.48 25.18 -9.22
CA GLU A 414 -15.48 24.25 -8.65
C GLU A 414 -14.78 24.89 -7.44
N LYS A 415 -14.37 26.15 -7.56
CA LYS A 415 -13.66 26.87 -6.50
C LYS A 415 -14.46 27.07 -5.21
N ARG A 416 -15.77 26.90 -5.28
CA ARG A 416 -16.71 27.02 -4.14
C ARG A 416 -16.87 25.71 -3.37
N VAL A 417 -16.37 24.58 -3.89
CA VAL A 417 -16.40 23.29 -3.18
C VAL A 417 -15.33 23.28 -2.09
N ARG A 418 -15.76 23.13 -0.83
CA ARG A 418 -14.90 23.16 0.37
C ARG A 418 -14.92 21.88 1.19
N LEU A 419 -15.84 20.96 0.89
CA LEU A 419 -16.01 19.72 1.64
C LEU A 419 -14.74 18.85 1.59
N GLY A 420 -14.22 18.50 2.76
CA GLY A 420 -13.02 17.66 2.90
C GLY A 420 -11.70 18.35 2.57
N LEU A 421 -11.71 19.64 2.23
CA LEU A 421 -10.49 20.40 2.02
C LEU A 421 -9.79 20.67 3.36
N LYS A 422 -8.47 20.57 3.36
CA LYS A 422 -7.65 21.10 4.46
C LYS A 422 -7.34 22.55 4.14
N ALA A 423 -7.59 23.44 5.09
CA ALA A 423 -7.24 24.84 4.92
C ALA A 423 -5.71 24.99 4.71
N PRO A 424 -5.29 25.70 3.65
CA PRO A 424 -3.89 25.98 3.40
C PRO A 424 -3.32 26.91 4.47
N TRP A 425 -1.99 27.01 4.54
CA TRP A 425 -1.31 27.94 5.43
C TRP A 425 -1.16 29.28 4.70
N PRO A 426 -1.82 30.36 5.15
CA PRO A 426 -1.68 31.66 4.51
C PRO A 426 -0.26 32.19 4.68
N MET A 427 0.23 32.91 3.66
CA MET A 427 1.47 33.68 3.74
C MET A 427 1.22 34.96 4.51
N MET A 428 1.87 35.12 5.66
CA MET A 428 1.71 36.29 6.53
C MET A 428 3.06 36.80 7.01
N ASP A 429 3.12 38.10 7.28
CA ASP A 429 4.30 38.72 7.87
C ASP A 429 4.36 38.38 9.36
N CYS A 430 5.42 37.68 9.77
CA CYS A 430 5.56 37.29 11.16
C CYS A 430 6.12 38.47 11.98
N PRO A 431 5.45 38.92 13.05
CA PRO A 431 5.95 40.02 13.88
C PRO A 431 7.22 39.68 14.66
N HIS A 432 7.56 38.39 14.80
CA HIS A 432 8.73 37.93 15.56
C HIS A 432 10.01 37.84 14.71
N CYS A 433 9.89 37.36 13.47
CA CYS A 433 11.05 37.22 12.58
C CYS A 433 11.04 38.18 11.39
N LEU A 434 10.01 39.03 11.27
CA LEU A 434 9.84 40.06 10.24
C LEU A 434 9.94 39.53 8.80
N LYS A 435 9.68 38.24 8.62
CA LYS A 435 9.69 37.56 7.32
C LYS A 435 8.28 37.17 6.93
N ARG A 436 8.01 37.23 5.63
CA ARG A 436 6.79 36.68 5.02
C ARG A 436 6.89 35.17 5.00
N VAL A 437 6.04 34.49 5.77
CA VAL A 437 6.14 33.05 6.04
C VAL A 437 4.79 32.38 5.92
N GLU A 438 4.79 31.09 5.64
CA GLU A 438 3.60 30.26 5.81
C GLU A 438 3.22 30.20 7.29
N ALA A 439 1.98 30.54 7.59
CA ALA A 439 1.51 30.64 8.96
C ALA A 439 0.49 29.55 9.26
N ARG A 440 0.86 28.61 10.14
CA ARG A 440 0.01 27.49 10.50
C ARG A 440 -1.08 27.94 11.47
N SER A 441 -2.34 27.78 11.09
CA SER A 441 -3.47 28.09 11.98
C SER A 441 -3.49 27.17 13.21
N HIS A 442 -3.55 27.76 14.40
CA HIS A 442 -3.48 27.04 15.68
C HIS A 442 -4.78 27.09 16.48
N GLY A 443 -5.63 28.10 16.25
CA GLY A 443 -6.91 28.25 16.94
C GLY A 443 -7.21 29.72 17.23
N PHE A 444 -8.09 29.98 18.19
CA PHE A 444 -8.40 31.34 18.64
C PHE A 444 -7.69 31.66 19.94
N LYS A 445 -7.31 32.93 20.11
CA LYS A 445 -6.75 33.43 21.37
C LYS A 445 -7.81 33.34 22.45
N ARG A 446 -7.40 32.85 23.63
CA ARG A 446 -8.24 32.71 24.82
C ARG A 446 -7.44 33.16 26.03
N THR A 447 -8.13 33.72 27.01
CA THR A 447 -7.56 33.99 28.33
C THR A 447 -8.47 33.37 29.38
N ARG A 448 -8.00 33.29 30.63
CA ARG A 448 -8.79 32.75 31.74
C ARG A 448 -10.08 33.56 32.02
N LYS A 449 -10.13 34.83 31.59
CA LYS A 449 -11.22 35.77 31.85
C LYS A 449 -12.09 36.08 30.63
N ARG A 450 -11.60 35.83 29.41
CA ARG A 450 -12.27 36.20 28.17
C ARG A 450 -12.29 35.06 27.16
N THR A 451 -13.45 34.82 26.58
CA THR A 451 -13.66 33.76 25.58
C THR A 451 -13.06 34.12 24.22
N ALA A 452 -12.91 33.12 23.34
CA ALA A 452 -12.45 33.35 21.97
C ALA A 452 -13.42 34.27 21.18
N ALA A 453 -14.71 34.19 21.47
CA ALA A 453 -15.74 35.02 20.84
C ALA A 453 -15.58 36.50 21.24
N GLU A 454 -15.18 36.78 22.48
CA GLU A 454 -14.96 38.13 22.99
C GLU A 454 -13.62 38.74 22.56
N ILE A 455 -12.58 37.92 22.36
CA ILE A 455 -11.25 38.41 21.98
C ILE A 455 -11.17 38.64 20.47
N ARG A 456 -11.89 37.86 19.65
CA ARG A 456 -11.89 37.95 18.17
C ARG A 456 -10.49 38.00 17.55
N ARG A 457 -9.53 37.27 18.13
CA ARG A 457 -8.18 37.14 17.56
C ARG A 457 -7.82 35.70 17.29
N ARG A 458 -7.21 35.46 16.14
CA ARG A 458 -6.81 34.14 15.68
C ARG A 458 -5.31 33.93 15.84
N LEU A 459 -4.94 32.81 16.45
CA LEU A 459 -3.56 32.40 16.66
C LEU A 459 -3.01 31.61 15.47
N PHE A 460 -1.84 32.04 15.02
CA PHE A 460 -1.02 31.38 14.02
C PHE A 460 0.35 31.06 14.60
N ARG A 461 0.97 30.02 14.04
CA ARG A 461 2.35 29.63 14.32
C ARG A 461 3.18 29.84 13.07
N CYS A 462 4.21 30.66 13.18
CA CYS A 462 5.18 30.89 12.12
C CYS A 462 5.94 29.58 11.80
N THR A 463 6.08 29.20 10.52
CA THR A 463 6.91 28.06 10.13
C THR A 463 8.41 28.33 10.27
N GLY A 464 8.86 29.57 10.05
CA GLY A 464 10.27 29.98 10.19
C GLY A 464 10.78 30.00 11.63
N CYS A 465 10.23 30.86 12.50
CA CYS A 465 10.70 31.01 13.89
C CYS A 465 9.93 30.17 14.92
N SER A 466 8.93 29.39 14.50
CA SER A 466 8.03 28.64 15.41
C SER A 466 7.24 29.48 16.42
N GLY A 467 7.38 30.81 16.43
CA GLY A 467 6.68 31.72 17.33
C GLY A 467 5.18 31.80 17.03
N PHE A 468 4.39 32.00 18.08
CA PHE A 468 2.96 32.25 17.96
C PHE A 468 2.68 33.75 17.82
N PHE A 469 1.81 34.11 16.89
CA PHE A 469 1.32 35.46 16.74
C PHE A 469 -0.18 35.44 16.46
N ASP A 470 -0.87 36.52 16.81
CA ASP A 470 -2.32 36.62 16.64
C ASP A 470 -2.75 37.78 15.76
N VAL A 471 -3.67 37.49 14.84
CA VAL A 471 -4.27 38.44 13.90
C VAL A 471 -5.72 38.68 14.29
N SER A 472 -6.22 39.90 14.09
CA SER A 472 -7.65 40.19 14.30
C SER A 472 -8.49 39.40 13.30
N VAL A 473 -9.60 38.81 13.76
CA VAL A 473 -10.57 38.12 12.90
C VAL A 473 -11.17 39.08 11.87
N ASP A 474 -11.29 40.37 12.19
CA ASP A 474 -11.90 41.36 11.28
C ASP A 474 -10.99 41.76 10.10
N VAL A 475 -9.73 41.30 10.11
CA VAL A 475 -8.71 41.58 9.07
C VAL A 475 -8.41 40.31 8.23
N LEU A 476 -9.03 39.17 8.58
CA LEU A 476 -8.91 37.87 7.91
C LEU A 476 -10.13 37.59 7.05
#